data_AF-A0A7V5I9A2-F1
#
_entry.id   AF-A0A7V5I9A2-F1
#
_cell.length_a   1.000
_cell.length_b   1.000
_cell.length_c   1.000
_cell.angle_alpha   90.00
_cell.angle_beta   90.00
_cell.angle_gamma   90.00
#
_symmetry.space_group_name_H-M   'P 1'
#
loop_
_entity.id
_entity.type
_entity.pdbx_description
1 polymer ?
#
loop_
_entity_poly.entity_id
_entity_poly.type
_entity_poly.pdbx_seq_one_letter_code
_entity_poly.pdbx_strand_id
1 'polypeptide(L)'
;MSEIAWYRLRNLYRSILRKHQQCLPLELRVLGDQYVAEEFRRMREFLLRSQSQTASRQLSEFLEQWQMYLESVGPEGLTTVDVEPALWQQLSPEQRLQLERLRATATTRGEGEAPASVFGRAGPPTRSSSE
;
A
#
# COMPACT_ATOMS: atom_id res chain seq x y z
N MET A 1 -7.75 23.64 -4.97
CA MET A 1 -7.24 22.65 -3.99
C MET A 1 -6.47 23.36 -2.87
N SER A 2 -6.52 22.92 -1.61
CA SER A 2 -5.93 23.67 -0.49
C SER A 2 -4.44 23.39 -0.29
N GLU A 3 -3.68 24.41 0.13
CA GLU A 3 -2.25 24.29 0.48
C GLU A 3 -2.01 23.28 1.61
N ILE A 4 -2.95 23.21 2.55
CA ILE A 4 -2.94 22.26 3.67
C ILE A 4 -2.94 20.81 3.18
N ALA A 5 -3.74 20.49 2.17
CA ALA A 5 -3.84 19.14 1.60
C ALA A 5 -2.48 18.69 1.02
N TRP A 6 -1.84 19.56 0.25
CA TRP A 6 -0.51 19.31 -0.31
C TRP A 6 0.57 19.13 0.74
N TYR A 7 0.53 19.97 1.78
CA TYR A 7 1.46 19.88 2.90
C TYR A 7 1.35 18.54 3.63
N ARG A 8 0.12 18.09 3.93
CA ARG A 8 -0.14 16.79 4.57
C ARG A 8 0.40 15.63 3.74
N LEU A 9 0.08 15.61 2.44
CA LEU A 9 0.53 14.55 1.53
C LEU A 9 2.06 14.50 1.44
N ARG A 10 2.71 15.66 1.28
CA ARG A 10 4.18 15.75 1.22
C ARG A 10 4.84 15.32 2.53
N ASN A 11 4.26 15.66 3.68
CA ASN A 11 4.83 15.29 4.98
C ASN A 11 4.74 13.80 5.23
N LEU A 12 3.58 13.19 4.95
CA LEU A 12 3.40 11.74 5.10
C LEU A 12 4.37 10.97 4.21
N TYR A 13 4.50 11.38 2.94
CA TYR A 13 5.48 10.82 2.01
C TYR A 13 6.90 10.82 2.60
N ARG A 14 7.37 11.96 3.12
CA ARG A 14 8.72 12.08 3.69
C ARG A 14 8.89 11.25 4.96
N SER A 15 7.85 11.13 5.78
CA SER A 15 7.89 10.32 6.99
C SER A 15 8.00 8.83 6.67
N ILE A 16 7.28 8.35 5.64
CA ILE A 16 7.38 6.96 5.18
C ILE A 16 8.79 6.65 4.67
N LEU A 17 9.37 7.49 3.81
CA LEU A 17 10.73 7.25 3.31
C LEU A 17 11.77 7.23 4.44
N ARG A 18 11.63 8.11 5.45
CA ARG A 18 12.50 8.08 6.63
C ARG A 18 12.34 6.77 7.40
N LYS A 19 11.11 6.30 7.57
CA LYS A 19 10.82 5.04 8.26
C LYS A 19 11.40 3.85 7.51
N HIS A 20 11.26 3.80 6.18
CA HIS A 20 11.89 2.77 5.36
C HIS A 20 13.41 2.75 5.51
N GLN A 21 14.05 3.93 5.54
CA GLN A 21 15.49 4.02 5.77
C GLN A 21 15.93 3.50 7.13
N GLN A 22 15.10 3.64 8.16
CA GLN A 22 15.39 3.23 9.53
C GLN A 22 15.10 1.75 9.80
N CYS A 23 14.08 1.20 9.14
CA CYS A 23 13.47 -0.06 9.54
C CYS A 23 13.60 -1.19 8.50
N LEU A 24 13.86 -0.86 7.22
CA LEU A 24 13.88 -1.87 6.16
C LEU A 24 15.30 -2.17 5.68
N PRO A 25 15.63 -3.45 5.43
CA PRO A 25 16.79 -3.86 4.64
C PRO A 25 16.80 -3.20 3.26
N LEU A 26 17.99 -3.09 2.65
CA LEU A 26 18.20 -2.33 1.41
C LEU A 26 17.26 -2.78 0.28
N GLU A 27 17.11 -4.08 0.09
CA GLU A 27 16.33 -4.68 -0.98
C GLU A 27 14.84 -4.33 -0.83
N LEU A 28 14.30 -4.48 0.38
CA LEU A 28 12.91 -4.14 0.71
C LEU A 28 12.66 -2.64 0.64
N ARG A 29 13.64 -1.83 1.05
CA ARG A 29 13.57 -0.38 0.97
C ARG A 29 13.48 0.11 -0.46
N VAL A 30 14.32 -0.39 -1.38
CA VAL A 30 14.31 0.06 -2.78
C VAL A 30 12.96 -0.22 -3.43
N LEU A 31 12.42 -1.44 -3.22
CA LEU A 31 11.11 -1.80 -3.74
C LEU A 31 9.99 -0.95 -3.12
N GLY A 32 10.02 -0.78 -1.79
CA GLY A 32 9.07 0.03 -1.06
C GLY A 32 9.08 1.48 -1.52
N ASP A 33 10.25 2.12 -1.56
CA ASP A 33 10.40 3.53 -1.94
C ASP A 33 9.87 3.82 -3.36
N GLN A 34 10.11 2.91 -4.31
CA GLN A 34 9.55 2.99 -5.67
C GLN A 34 8.02 2.95 -5.66
N TYR A 35 7.45 1.98 -4.93
CA TYR A 35 6.00 1.84 -4.81
C TYR A 35 5.36 3.07 -4.17
N VAL A 36 5.90 3.56 -3.05
CA VAL A 36 5.42 4.76 -2.37
C VAL A 36 5.50 5.98 -3.29
N ALA A 37 6.59 6.15 -4.05
CA ALA A 37 6.73 7.25 -4.99
C ALA A 37 5.63 7.24 -6.07
N GLU A 38 5.31 6.07 -6.61
CA GLU A 38 4.28 5.90 -7.63
C GLU A 38 2.87 6.16 -7.11
N GLU A 39 2.52 5.61 -5.96
CA GLU A 39 1.18 5.78 -5.38
C GLU A 39 0.94 7.23 -4.96
N PHE A 40 1.92 7.88 -4.33
CA PHE A 40 1.80 9.30 -4.02
C PHE A 40 1.73 10.13 -5.30
N ARG A 41 2.47 9.80 -6.36
CA ARG A 41 2.33 10.49 -7.67
C ARG A 41 0.92 10.36 -8.22
N ARG A 42 0.33 9.17 -8.21
CA ARG A 42 -1.04 8.93 -8.68
C ARG A 42 -2.06 9.75 -7.89
N MET A 43 -1.93 9.79 -6.56
CA MET A 43 -2.79 10.63 -5.72
C MET A 43 -2.64 12.11 -6.07
N ARG A 44 -1.40 12.62 -6.23
CA ARG A 44 -1.17 14.00 -6.66
C ARG A 44 -1.86 14.32 -7.99
N GLU A 45 -1.72 13.45 -8.98
CA GLU A 45 -2.36 13.61 -10.29
C GLU A 45 -3.88 13.59 -10.20
N PHE A 46 -4.44 12.66 -9.41
CA PHE A 46 -5.87 12.58 -9.18
C PHE A 46 -6.43 13.88 -8.56
N LEU A 47 -5.76 14.42 -7.56
CA LEU A 47 -6.14 15.68 -6.91
C LEU A 47 -6.00 16.89 -7.85
N LEU A 48 -5.01 16.90 -8.73
CA LEU A 48 -4.85 17.96 -9.73
C LEU A 48 -5.98 17.96 -10.77
N ARG A 49 -6.42 16.77 -11.21
CA ARG A 49 -7.50 16.61 -12.19
C ARG A 49 -8.89 16.80 -11.58
N SER A 50 -9.04 16.60 -10.26
CA SER A 50 -10.34 16.55 -9.58
C SER A 50 -10.44 17.65 -8.52
N GLN A 51 -11.31 18.64 -8.72
CA GLN A 51 -11.58 19.70 -7.74
C GLN A 51 -12.93 19.54 -7.01
N SER A 52 -13.43 18.31 -6.90
CA SER A 52 -14.73 18.01 -6.28
C SER A 52 -14.60 17.59 -4.81
N GLN A 53 -15.73 17.58 -4.09
CA GLN A 53 -15.84 17.03 -2.73
C GLN A 53 -15.32 15.58 -2.64
N THR A 54 -15.48 14.79 -3.71
CA THR A 54 -14.97 13.42 -3.82
C THR A 54 -13.46 13.36 -3.68
N ALA A 55 -12.73 14.33 -4.25
CA ALA A 55 -11.29 14.40 -4.15
C ALA A 55 -10.82 14.61 -2.70
N SER A 56 -11.55 15.40 -1.92
CA SER A 56 -11.26 15.60 -0.49
C SER A 56 -11.48 14.34 0.34
N ARG A 57 -12.56 13.59 0.07
CA ARG A 57 -12.82 12.32 0.75
C ARG A 57 -11.74 11.28 0.45
N GLN A 58 -11.43 11.11 -0.84
CA GLN A 58 -10.38 10.19 -1.29
C GLN A 58 -9.00 10.55 -0.70
N LEU A 59 -8.68 11.85 -0.58
CA LEU A 59 -7.46 12.27 0.10
C LEU A 59 -7.45 11.87 1.57
N SER A 60 -8.55 12.08 2.31
CA SER A 60 -8.63 11.72 3.72
C SER A 60 -8.45 10.22 3.93
N GLU A 61 -9.17 9.40 3.16
CA GLU A 61 -9.06 7.93 3.18
C GLU A 61 -7.62 7.49 2.84
N PHE A 62 -7.00 8.10 1.84
CA PHE A 62 -5.61 7.84 1.48
C PHE A 62 -4.66 8.20 2.64
N LEU A 63 -4.77 9.39 3.23
CA LEU A 63 -3.90 9.80 4.33
C LEU A 63 -4.03 8.85 5.53
N GLU A 64 -5.25 8.42 5.86
CA GLU A 64 -5.50 7.46 6.95
C GLU A 64 -4.83 6.10 6.68
N GLN A 65 -5.02 5.52 5.49
CA GLN A 65 -4.42 4.24 5.10
C GLN A 65 -2.89 4.28 5.16
N TRP A 66 -2.30 5.36 4.65
CA TRP A 66 -0.84 5.50 4.61
C TRP A 66 -0.23 5.89 5.97
N GLN A 67 -1.02 6.47 6.86
CA GLN A 67 -0.65 6.68 8.25
C GLN A 67 -0.61 5.34 9.01
N MET A 68 -1.61 4.48 8.82
CA MET A 68 -1.60 3.11 9.38
C MET A 68 -0.43 2.28 8.83
N TYR A 69 -0.14 2.40 7.54
CA TYR A 69 1.05 1.77 6.94
C TYR A 69 2.35 2.25 7.60
N LEU A 70 2.51 3.56 7.78
CA LEU A 70 3.69 4.12 8.45
C LEU A 70 3.88 3.54 9.87
N GLU A 71 2.78 3.33 10.59
CA GLU A 71 2.77 2.76 11.93
C GLU A 71 3.06 1.26 11.95
N SER A 72 2.70 0.53 10.88
CA SER A 72 2.98 -0.90 10.76
C SER A 72 4.41 -1.23 10.32
N VAL A 73 5.20 -0.26 9.86
CA VAL A 73 6.63 -0.46 9.60
C VAL A 73 7.39 -0.41 10.93
N GLY A 74 7.81 -1.58 11.44
CA GLY A 74 8.57 -1.72 12.68
C GLY A 74 10.06 -2.01 12.45
N PRO A 75 10.89 -1.98 13.50
CA PRO A 75 12.32 -2.35 13.41
C PRO A 75 12.54 -3.82 12.99
N GLU A 76 11.57 -4.70 13.21
CA GLU A 76 11.54 -6.09 12.73
C GLU A 76 11.18 -6.19 11.22
N GLY A 77 10.91 -5.06 10.55
CA GLY A 77 10.35 -4.98 9.21
C GLY A 77 8.85 -4.67 9.20
N LEU A 78 8.16 -4.99 8.10
CA LEU A 78 6.71 -4.85 8.03
C LEU A 78 6.06 -5.90 8.93
N THR A 79 5.30 -5.50 9.93
CA THR A 79 4.51 -6.46 10.71
C THR A 79 3.51 -7.12 9.76
N THR A 80 3.56 -8.45 9.63
CA THR A 80 2.53 -9.22 8.92
C THR A 80 1.21 -9.02 9.66
N VAL A 81 0.39 -8.10 9.17
CA VAL A 81 -0.99 -7.97 9.60
C VAL A 81 -1.73 -9.13 8.94
N ASP A 82 -2.14 -10.10 9.74
CA ASP A 82 -3.07 -11.13 9.29
C ASP A 82 -4.29 -10.45 8.69
N VAL A 83 -4.74 -10.95 7.53
CA VAL A 83 -5.89 -10.34 6.88
C VAL A 83 -7.07 -10.44 7.82
N GLU A 84 -7.58 -9.27 8.21
CA GLU A 84 -8.65 -9.15 9.18
C GLU A 84 -9.79 -10.09 8.77
N PRO A 85 -10.34 -10.92 9.68
CA PRO A 85 -11.30 -11.97 9.31
C PRO A 85 -12.51 -11.44 8.52
N ALA A 86 -12.90 -10.19 8.80
CA ALA A 86 -13.95 -9.47 8.09
C ALA A 86 -13.60 -9.18 6.62
N LEU A 87 -12.34 -8.86 6.32
CA LEU A 87 -11.85 -8.67 4.96
C LEU A 87 -11.79 -10.00 4.20
N TRP A 88 -11.42 -11.08 4.90
CA TRP A 88 -11.40 -12.44 4.35
C TRP A 88 -12.76 -12.89 3.83
N GLN A 89 -13.83 -12.54 4.55
CA GLN A 89 -15.20 -12.84 4.13
C GLN A 89 -15.66 -12.02 2.92
N GLN A 90 -15.08 -10.84 2.68
CA GLN A 90 -15.41 -9.99 1.52
C GLN A 90 -14.70 -10.41 0.22
N LEU A 91 -13.64 -11.21 0.31
CA LEU A 91 -12.94 -11.72 -0.87
C LEU A 91 -13.75 -12.80 -1.58
N SER A 92 -13.72 -12.79 -2.92
CA SER A 92 -14.30 -13.86 -3.73
C SER A 92 -13.57 -15.19 -3.49
N PRO A 93 -14.23 -16.34 -3.72
CA PRO A 93 -13.59 -17.65 -3.61
C PRO A 93 -12.30 -17.76 -4.44
N GLU A 94 -12.29 -17.16 -5.64
CA GLU A 94 -11.14 -17.13 -6.54
C GLU A 94 -10.01 -16.25 -5.99
N GLN A 95 -10.34 -15.10 -5.40
CA GLN A 95 -9.37 -14.21 -4.78
C GLN A 95 -8.70 -14.87 -3.56
N ARG A 96 -9.46 -15.63 -2.76
CA ARG A 96 -8.93 -16.41 -1.64
C ARG A 96 -7.96 -17.49 -2.14
N LEU A 97 -8.35 -18.24 -3.18
CA LEU A 97 -7.51 -19.28 -3.78
C LEU A 97 -6.20 -18.71 -4.36
N GLN A 98 -6.27 -17.54 -4.99
CA GLN A 98 -5.10 -16.87 -5.52
C GLN A 98 -4.15 -16.39 -4.41
N LEU A 99 -4.68 -15.91 -3.29
CA LEU A 99 -3.88 -15.53 -2.12
C LEU A 99 -3.23 -16.75 -1.46
N GLU A 100 -3.93 -17.87 -1.33
CA GLU A 100 -3.35 -19.11 -0.83
C GLU A 100 -2.21 -19.62 -1.73
N ARG A 101 -2.39 -19.56 -3.05
CA ARG A 101 -1.33 -19.89 -4.01
C ARG A 101 -0.11 -18.99 -3.84
N LEU A 102 -0.32 -17.68 -3.67
CA LEU A 102 0.77 -16.72 -3.44
C LEU A 102 1.50 -16.94 -2.11
N ARG A 103 0.76 -17.29 -1.04
CA ARG A 103 1.35 -17.65 0.26
C ARG A 103 2.20 -18.91 0.15
N ALA A 104 1.67 -19.94 -0.51
CA ALA A 104 2.39 -21.17 -0.76
C ALA A 104 3.68 -20.90 -1.55
N THR A 105 3.64 -20.10 -2.61
CA THR A 105 4.83 -19.75 -3.41
C THR A 105 5.84 -18.87 -2.66
N ALA A 106 5.39 -18.00 -1.76
CA ALA A 106 6.28 -17.23 -0.90
C ALA A 106 6.99 -18.12 0.14
N THR A 107 6.28 -19.09 0.72
CA THR A 107 6.84 -20.06 1.68
C THR A 107 7.80 -21.05 1.02
N THR A 108 7.52 -21.52 -0.21
CA THR A 108 8.46 -22.41 -0.93
C THR A 108 9.70 -21.69 -1.46
N ARG A 109 9.68 -20.36 -1.63
CA ARG A 109 10.83 -19.58 -2.13
C ARG A 109 11.83 -19.15 -1.03
N GLY A 110 11.98 -19.98 0.01
CA GLY A 110 13.09 -19.92 0.96
C GLY A 110 14.33 -20.69 0.50
N GLU A 111 14.21 -21.54 -0.54
CA GLU A 111 15.29 -22.37 -1.06
C GLU A 111 15.46 -22.14 -2.57
N GLY A 112 16.37 -21.25 -2.95
CA GLY A 112 16.97 -21.20 -4.29
C GLY A 112 16.15 -20.52 -5.41
N GLU A 113 16.89 -19.78 -6.24
CA GLU A 113 16.52 -19.29 -7.59
C GLU A 113 15.51 -18.11 -7.70
N ALA A 114 16.02 -16.93 -8.07
CA ALA A 114 15.25 -15.92 -8.80
C ALA A 114 14.95 -16.47 -10.22
N PRO A 115 13.79 -16.22 -10.88
CA PRO A 115 13.45 -14.86 -11.34
C PRO A 115 11.94 -14.62 -11.59
N ALA A 116 11.65 -13.57 -12.37
CA ALA A 116 10.41 -13.24 -13.09
C ALA A 116 9.39 -12.34 -12.35
N SER A 117 9.46 -11.07 -12.75
CA SER A 117 8.42 -10.05 -12.69
C SER A 117 7.01 -10.63 -12.87
N VAL A 118 6.27 -10.72 -11.76
CA VAL A 118 4.80 -10.82 -11.74
C VAL A 118 4.30 -9.73 -10.80
N PHE A 119 4.50 -8.46 -11.18
CA PHE A 119 3.80 -7.35 -10.54
C PHE A 119 2.37 -7.26 -11.11
N GLY A 120 1.55 -8.22 -10.71
CA GLY A 120 0.10 -8.23 -10.95
C GLY A 120 -0.61 -7.44 -9.85
N ARG A 121 -0.75 -6.12 -10.06
CA ARG A 121 -1.85 -5.25 -9.61
C ARG A 121 -2.54 -5.67 -8.29
N ALA A 122 -1.84 -5.57 -7.16
CA ALA A 122 -2.48 -5.46 -5.85
C ALA A 122 -2.71 -3.97 -5.56
N GLY A 123 -3.86 -3.47 -6.00
CA GLY A 123 -4.40 -2.21 -5.48
C GLY A 123 -4.97 -2.44 -4.07
N PRO A 124 -5.14 -1.38 -3.26
CA PRO A 124 -5.81 -1.48 -1.97
C PRO A 124 -7.23 -2.04 -2.15
N PRO A 125 -7.85 -2.66 -1.11
CA PRO A 125 -9.20 -3.17 -1.21
C PRO A 125 -10.16 -2.02 -1.55
N THR A 126 -10.59 -1.96 -2.81
CA THR A 126 -11.70 -1.11 -3.19
C THR A 126 -12.95 -1.69 -2.53
N ARG A 127 -13.46 -1.04 -1.48
CA ARG A 127 -14.83 -1.31 -1.04
C ARG A 127 -15.74 -1.00 -2.23
N SER A 128 -16.38 -2.04 -2.73
CA SER A 128 -17.51 -1.94 -3.66
C SER A 128 -18.50 -0.92 -3.08
N SER A 129 -18.72 0.18 -3.79
CA SER A 129 -19.92 0.97 -3.60
C SER A 129 -21.09 0.06 -3.94
N SER A 130 -21.84 -0.35 -2.92
CA SER A 130 -23.19 -0.85 -3.12
C SER A 130 -24.11 0.36 -3.24
N GLU A 131 -24.78 0.45 -4.40
CA GLU A 131 -26.06 1.14 -4.58
C GLU A 131 -27.13 0.55 -3.67
#